data_AF-A0A6T7GBG3-F1
#
_entry.id   AF-A0A6T7GBG3-F1
#
_cell.length_a   1.000
_cell.length_b   1.000
_cell.length_c   1.000
_cell.angle_alpha   90.00
_cell.angle_beta   90.00
_cell.angle_gamma   90.00
#
_symmetry.space_group_name_H-M   'P 1'
#
loop_
_entity.id
_entity.type
_entity.pdbx_description
1 polymer ?
#
loop_
_entity_poly.entity_id
_entity_poly.type
_entity_poly.pdbx_seq_one_letter_code
_entity_poly.pdbx_strand_id
1 'polypeptide(L)'
;MTACNRDNLKPLIPMVIGALALMLSLLSGSQCEFVKRTVIADGRELSLGIWNMDESDMNGGSAIPPNSCVDYPSGVKLDASWRTAKAFSIMTPLIGGVVVILSCLGYCIFFSPERWKFLGFFILLCTLFEGLVLVFLAGNACQNSELLGLSLGACEMEWGAKSAIASTVFWFVAGSLMTFEIIGPPTRPPPRPVEHHTVTYTKASDVEGGTTIVTGQTVVTTEDLP
;
A
#
# COMPACT_ATOMS: atom_id res chain seq x y z
N MET A 1 -0.94 23.94 -12.97
CA MET A 1 -1.39 22.87 -12.07
C MET A 1 -2.85 22.59 -12.36
N THR A 2 -3.11 21.54 -13.13
CA THR A 2 -4.47 21.02 -13.35
C THR A 2 -5.04 20.55 -12.02
N ALA A 3 -6.21 21.06 -11.64
CA ALA A 3 -6.89 20.64 -10.40
C ALA A 3 -7.22 19.14 -10.48
N CYS A 4 -6.77 18.36 -9.49
CA CYS A 4 -7.25 16.98 -9.32
C CYS A 4 -8.76 17.01 -9.13
N ASN A 5 -9.47 16.24 -9.94
CA ASN A 5 -10.92 16.13 -9.85
C ASN A 5 -11.29 15.41 -8.53
N ARG A 6 -11.71 16.19 -7.53
CA ARG A 6 -12.05 15.72 -6.17
C ARG A 6 -13.37 14.97 -6.12
N ASP A 7 -14.20 15.07 -7.16
CA ASP A 7 -15.60 14.65 -7.10
C ASP A 7 -15.79 13.13 -7.25
N ASN A 8 -14.77 12.42 -7.72
CA ASN A 8 -14.79 10.96 -7.87
C ASN A 8 -13.96 10.26 -6.78
N LEU A 9 -14.62 9.93 -5.66
CA LEU A 9 -14.02 9.19 -4.54
C LEU A 9 -13.77 7.70 -4.87
N LYS A 10 -14.49 7.11 -5.82
CA LYS A 10 -14.46 5.67 -6.10
C LYS A 10 -13.05 5.10 -6.39
N PRO A 11 -12.21 5.73 -7.24
CA PRO A 11 -10.86 5.23 -7.52
C PRO A 11 -9.93 5.26 -6.30
N LEU A 12 -10.29 5.97 -5.22
CA LEU A 12 -9.46 6.11 -4.02
C LEU A 12 -9.49 4.84 -3.17
N ILE A 13 -10.59 4.10 -3.26
CA ILE A 13 -10.86 2.90 -2.47
C ILE A 13 -9.71 1.87 -2.60
N PRO A 14 -9.33 1.38 -3.80
CA PRO A 14 -8.24 0.41 -3.93
C PRO A 14 -6.88 0.97 -3.48
N MET A 15 -6.67 2.28 -3.59
CA MET A 15 -5.43 2.92 -3.12
C MET A 15 -5.33 2.95 -1.61
N VAL A 16 -6.43 3.30 -0.92
CA VAL A 16 -6.48 3.28 0.54
C VAL A 16 -6.33 1.86 1.07
N ILE A 17 -7.02 0.89 0.45
CA ILE A 17 -6.88 -0.52 0.82
C ILE A 17 -5.42 -1.00 0.59
N GLY A 18 -4.82 -0.67 -0.55
CA GLY A 18 -3.43 -1.01 -0.84
C GLY A 18 -2.42 -0.34 0.11
N ALA A 19 -2.67 0.92 0.51
CA ALA A 19 -1.85 1.60 1.51
C ALA A 19 -1.98 0.96 2.89
N LEU A 20 -3.18 0.55 3.30
CA LEU A 20 -3.38 -0.20 4.54
C LEU A 20 -2.69 -1.57 4.50
N ALA A 21 -2.78 -2.28 3.37
CA ALA A 21 -2.06 -3.53 3.15
C ALA A 21 -0.54 -3.32 3.29
N LEU A 22 0.01 -2.29 2.64
CA LEU A 22 1.42 -1.93 2.73
C LEU A 22 1.86 -1.66 4.17
N MET A 23 1.07 -0.90 4.94
CA MET A 23 1.37 -0.64 6.34
C MET A 23 1.35 -1.92 7.17
N LEU A 24 0.37 -2.81 6.96
CA LEU A 24 0.30 -4.09 7.66
C LEU A 24 1.44 -5.05 7.29
N SER A 25 1.88 -5.06 6.03
CA SER A 25 3.09 -5.79 5.58
C SER A 25 4.37 -5.25 6.22
N LEU A 26 4.51 -3.93 6.35
CA LEU A 26 5.66 -3.33 7.03
C LEU A 26 5.67 -3.68 8.53
N LEU A 27 4.51 -3.60 9.17
CA LEU A 27 4.36 -3.95 10.59
C LEU A 27 4.59 -5.44 10.85
N SER A 28 4.14 -6.33 9.97
CA SER A 28 4.36 -7.78 10.11
C SER A 28 5.85 -8.14 10.03
N GLY A 29 6.62 -7.44 9.19
CA GLY A 29 8.05 -7.65 9.05
C GLY A 29 8.92 -7.01 10.15
N SER A 30 8.48 -5.89 10.73
CA SER A 30 9.28 -5.14 11.71
C SER A 30 9.21 -5.67 13.15
N GLN A 31 8.20 -6.47 13.47
CA GLN A 31 7.99 -6.96 14.85
C GLN A 31 8.69 -8.28 15.13
N CYS A 32 9.02 -8.50 16.41
CA CYS A 32 9.64 -9.74 16.92
C CYS A 32 8.62 -10.80 17.33
N GLU A 33 7.34 -10.47 17.28
CA GLU A 33 6.23 -11.32 17.68
C GLU A 33 5.52 -11.88 16.44
N PHE A 34 6.22 -12.67 15.63
CA PHE A 34 5.61 -13.32 14.47
C PHE A 34 5.01 -14.67 14.86
N VAL A 35 5.77 -15.49 15.57
CA VAL A 35 5.30 -16.70 16.25
C VAL A 35 5.78 -16.74 17.69
N LYS A 36 5.05 -17.46 18.51
CA LYS A 36 5.37 -17.73 19.89
C LYS A 36 5.55 -19.22 20.12
N ARG A 37 6.52 -19.58 20.94
CA ARG A 37 6.87 -20.96 21.28
C ARG A 37 6.98 -21.11 22.78
N THR A 38 6.48 -22.19 23.34
CA THR A 38 6.71 -22.49 24.76
C THR A 38 8.00 -23.31 24.93
N VAL A 39 8.89 -22.90 25.83
CA VAL A 39 10.09 -23.66 26.17
C VAL A 39 9.71 -24.75 27.17
N ILE A 40 9.92 -26.02 26.84
CA ILE A 40 9.43 -27.15 27.65
C ILE A 40 10.12 -27.21 29.03
N ALA A 41 11.39 -26.80 29.10
CA ALA A 41 12.18 -26.86 30.33
C ALA A 41 11.64 -25.93 31.43
N ASP A 42 11.27 -24.69 31.06
CA ASP A 42 10.94 -23.63 32.02
C ASP A 42 9.50 -23.10 31.90
N GLY A 43 8.75 -23.52 30.87
CA GLY A 43 7.42 -22.99 30.56
C GLY A 43 7.41 -21.55 30.03
N ARG A 44 8.59 -20.95 29.79
CA ARG A 44 8.72 -19.58 29.26
C ARG A 44 8.30 -19.49 27.81
N GLU A 45 7.88 -18.32 27.39
CA GLU A 45 7.33 -18.08 26.06
C GLU A 45 8.36 -17.35 25.21
N LEU A 46 8.90 -18.01 24.20
CA LEU A 46 9.86 -17.47 23.24
C LEU A 46 9.15 -16.86 22.04
N SER A 47 9.29 -15.55 21.86
CA SER A 47 8.79 -14.83 20.68
C SER A 47 9.84 -14.79 19.58
N LEU A 48 9.46 -15.24 18.39
CA LEU A 48 10.31 -15.29 17.19
C LEU A 48 9.70 -14.44 16.08
N GLY A 49 10.48 -13.50 15.57
CA GLY A 49 10.17 -12.70 14.39
C GLY A 49 10.78 -13.29 13.13
N ILE A 50 10.47 -12.67 11.99
CA ILE A 50 11.11 -13.05 10.72
C ILE A 50 12.61 -12.70 10.77
N TRP A 51 12.94 -11.52 11.28
CA TRP A 51 14.29 -10.95 11.28
C TRP A 51 15.01 -11.06 12.62
N ASN A 52 14.26 -10.91 13.70
CA ASN A 52 14.76 -10.75 15.07
C ASN A 52 14.00 -11.68 16.03
N MET A 53 14.55 -11.91 17.21
CA MET A 53 13.92 -12.61 18.33
C MET A 53 13.90 -11.73 19.57
N ASP A 54 13.05 -12.06 20.54
CA ASP A 54 13.06 -11.39 21.85
C ASP A 54 14.27 -11.85 22.69
N GLU A 55 15.05 -10.90 23.21
CA GLU A 55 16.25 -11.18 24.01
C GLU A 55 15.92 -11.61 25.45
N SER A 56 14.76 -11.20 25.96
CA SER A 56 14.36 -11.43 27.35
C SER A 56 14.30 -12.92 27.72
N ASP A 57 14.22 -13.80 26.72
CA ASP A 57 14.11 -15.24 26.89
C ASP A 57 15.45 -15.99 26.99
N MET A 58 16.60 -15.38 26.66
CA MET A 58 17.87 -16.12 26.60
C MET A 58 18.75 -16.00 27.85
N ASN A 59 18.69 -14.88 28.57
CA ASN A 59 19.68 -14.56 29.62
C ASN A 59 19.21 -14.74 31.07
N GLY A 60 18.10 -15.45 31.31
CA GLY A 60 17.76 -16.05 32.61
C GLY A 60 17.76 -15.12 33.83
N GLY A 61 17.55 -13.80 33.68
CA GLY A 61 17.45 -12.86 34.81
C GLY A 61 18.27 -11.58 34.73
N SER A 62 18.91 -11.27 33.60
CA SER A 62 19.49 -9.93 33.40
C SER A 62 18.37 -8.92 33.15
N ALA A 63 18.39 -7.79 33.86
CA ALA A 63 17.40 -6.70 33.79
C ALA A 63 17.47 -5.93 32.45
N ILE A 64 17.20 -6.63 31.36
CA ILE A 64 17.05 -6.06 30.02
C ILE A 64 15.62 -5.50 29.93
N PRO A 65 15.42 -4.31 29.36
CA PRO A 65 14.08 -3.76 29.19
C PRO A 65 13.19 -4.76 28.43
N PRO A 66 11.94 -4.98 28.88
CA PRO A 66 11.00 -5.84 28.16
C PRO A 66 10.85 -5.34 26.71
N ASN A 67 10.82 -6.28 25.75
CA ASN A 67 10.63 -6.06 24.32
C ASN A 67 11.87 -5.58 23.52
N SER A 68 13.08 -5.99 23.92
CA SER A 68 14.27 -5.77 23.09
C SER A 68 14.38 -6.83 21.99
N CYS A 69 14.17 -6.39 20.75
CA CYS A 69 14.39 -7.17 19.55
C CYS A 69 15.88 -7.28 19.22
N VAL A 70 16.41 -8.51 19.17
CA VAL A 70 17.80 -8.78 18.79
C VAL A 70 17.89 -9.68 17.56
N ASP A 71 18.96 -9.48 16.78
CA ASP A 71 19.26 -10.33 15.64
C ASP A 71 19.53 -11.78 16.08
N TYR A 72 19.18 -12.73 15.20
CA TYR A 72 19.52 -14.13 15.42
C TYR A 72 21.05 -14.35 15.50
N PRO A 73 21.55 -15.10 16.49
CA PRO A 73 22.97 -15.38 16.59
C PRO A 73 23.45 -16.21 15.39
N SER A 74 24.71 -16.02 15.00
CA SER A 74 25.31 -16.61 13.79
C SER A 74 25.33 -18.15 13.75
N GLY A 75 25.06 -18.83 14.87
CA GLY A 75 24.92 -20.28 14.96
C GLY A 75 23.56 -20.84 14.54
N VAL A 76 22.53 -20.00 14.34
CA VAL A 76 21.18 -20.47 13.97
C VAL A 76 21.16 -20.96 12.52
N LYS A 77 20.81 -22.24 12.33
CA LYS A 77 20.60 -22.81 11.00
C LYS A 77 19.23 -22.38 10.44
N LEU A 78 19.23 -21.27 9.71
CA LEU A 78 18.08 -20.81 8.93
C LEU A 78 17.78 -21.77 7.77
N ASP A 79 16.60 -22.38 7.79
CA ASP A 79 16.09 -23.25 6.72
C ASP A 79 15.63 -22.47 5.49
N ALA A 80 15.34 -23.21 4.41
CA ALA A 80 14.92 -22.61 3.14
C ALA A 80 13.62 -21.82 3.28
N SER A 81 12.65 -22.33 4.05
CA SER A 81 11.35 -21.68 4.28
C SER A 81 11.53 -20.32 4.96
N TRP A 82 12.37 -20.26 6.00
CA TRP A 82 12.68 -19.00 6.69
C TRP A 82 13.40 -17.99 5.79
N ARG A 83 14.42 -18.42 5.04
CA ARG A 83 15.12 -17.53 4.10
C ARG A 83 14.18 -17.00 3.01
N THR A 84 13.26 -17.84 2.55
CA THR A 84 12.24 -17.49 1.58
C THR A 84 11.28 -16.44 2.15
N ALA A 85 10.79 -16.65 3.38
CA ALA A 85 9.95 -15.67 4.07
C ALA A 85 10.67 -14.32 4.24
N LYS A 86 11.96 -14.32 4.61
CA LYS A 86 12.79 -13.10 4.68
C LYS A 86 12.82 -12.37 3.34
N ALA A 87 13.12 -13.07 2.24
CA ALA A 87 13.19 -12.46 0.91
C ALA A 87 11.85 -11.82 0.51
N PHE A 88 10.74 -12.54 0.66
CA PHE A 88 9.42 -12.02 0.29
C PHE A 88 8.94 -10.90 1.22
N SER A 89 9.30 -10.92 2.50
CA SER A 89 8.96 -9.83 3.44
C SER A 89 9.57 -8.48 3.03
N ILE A 90 10.65 -8.48 2.24
CA ILE A 90 11.24 -7.26 1.66
C ILE A 90 10.63 -6.97 0.28
N MET A 91 10.46 -7.99 -0.56
CA MET A 91 9.96 -7.79 -1.92
C MET A 91 8.53 -7.23 -1.96
N THR A 92 7.65 -7.71 -1.09
CA THR A 92 6.25 -7.26 -1.04
C THR A 92 6.15 -5.75 -0.80
N PRO A 93 6.70 -5.16 0.28
CA PRO A 93 6.59 -3.73 0.51
C PRO A 93 7.35 -2.88 -0.52
N LEU A 94 8.44 -3.38 -1.10
CA LEU A 94 9.15 -2.67 -2.18
C LEU A 94 8.28 -2.53 -3.43
N ILE A 95 7.74 -3.64 -3.92
CA ILE A 95 6.92 -3.65 -5.13
C ILE A 95 5.57 -2.98 -4.85
N GLY A 96 4.91 -3.35 -3.75
CA GLY A 96 3.64 -2.78 -3.33
C GLY A 96 3.73 -1.28 -3.09
N GLY A 97 4.80 -0.80 -2.45
CA GLY A 97 5.04 0.63 -2.23
C GLY A 97 5.17 1.42 -3.53
N VAL A 98 5.95 0.93 -4.50
CA VAL A 98 6.07 1.56 -5.82
C VAL A 98 4.72 1.60 -6.53
N VAL A 99 3.96 0.50 -6.50
CA VAL A 99 2.66 0.41 -7.18
C VAL A 99 1.62 1.32 -6.52
N VAL A 100 1.58 1.41 -5.19
CA VAL A 100 0.68 2.32 -4.46
C VAL A 100 1.03 3.78 -4.78
N ILE A 101 2.32 4.16 -4.78
CA ILE A 101 2.76 5.52 -5.14
C ILE A 101 2.36 5.85 -6.59
N LEU A 102 2.62 4.96 -7.54
CA LEU A 102 2.21 5.14 -8.94
C LEU A 102 0.69 5.29 -9.05
N SER A 103 -0.08 4.50 -8.32
CA SER A 103 -1.54 4.59 -8.29
C SER A 103 -2.02 5.94 -7.76
N CYS A 104 -1.39 6.46 -6.71
CA CYS A 104 -1.66 7.81 -6.20
C CYS A 104 -1.33 8.90 -7.25
N LEU A 105 -0.21 8.77 -7.96
CA LEU A 105 0.13 9.67 -9.08
C LEU A 105 -0.82 9.55 -10.26
N GLY A 106 -1.51 8.41 -10.40
CA GLY A 106 -2.55 8.18 -11.40
C GLY A 106 -3.69 9.21 -11.34
N TYR A 107 -3.95 9.81 -10.18
CA TYR A 107 -4.90 10.93 -10.04
C TYR A 107 -4.46 12.21 -10.76
N CYS A 108 -3.17 12.41 -10.95
CA CYS A 108 -2.59 13.58 -11.59
C CYS A 108 -2.26 13.31 -13.07
N ILE A 109 -1.87 12.08 -13.41
CA ILE A 109 -1.25 11.74 -14.70
C ILE A 109 -2.22 11.04 -15.67
N PHE A 110 -3.46 10.72 -15.25
CA PHE A 110 -4.49 10.04 -16.06
C PHE A 110 -3.96 8.78 -16.75
N PHE A 111 -4.01 7.64 -16.05
CA PHE A 111 -3.60 6.37 -16.64
C PHE A 111 -4.63 5.82 -17.61
N SER A 112 -4.13 5.16 -18.68
CA SER A 112 -4.98 4.36 -19.55
C SER A 112 -5.55 3.15 -18.78
N PRO A 113 -6.73 2.63 -19.15
CA PRO A 113 -7.32 1.46 -18.51
C PRO A 113 -6.39 0.24 -18.48
N GLU A 114 -5.60 0.03 -19.53
CA GLU A 114 -4.62 -1.05 -19.61
C GLU A 114 -3.51 -0.91 -18.55
N ARG A 115 -2.97 0.30 -18.36
CA ARG A 115 -1.97 0.55 -17.32
C ARG A 115 -2.56 0.38 -15.92
N TRP A 116 -3.83 0.75 -15.74
CA TRP A 116 -4.55 0.54 -14.48
C TRP A 116 -4.68 -0.94 -14.13
N LYS A 117 -5.08 -1.77 -15.10
CA LYS A 117 -5.12 -3.24 -14.97
C LYS A 117 -3.76 -3.82 -14.65
N PHE A 118 -2.71 -3.33 -15.32
CA PHE A 118 -1.34 -3.77 -15.11
C PHE A 118 -0.86 -3.47 -13.68
N LEU A 119 -1.15 -2.29 -13.14
CA LEU A 119 -0.89 -1.99 -11.72
C LEU A 119 -1.64 -2.93 -10.79
N GLY A 120 -2.93 -3.20 -11.07
CA GLY A 120 -3.71 -4.18 -10.31
C GLY A 120 -3.09 -5.58 -10.31
N PHE A 121 -2.52 -6.01 -11.44
CA PHE A 121 -1.82 -7.29 -11.54
C PHE A 121 -0.59 -7.36 -10.62
N PHE A 122 0.21 -6.30 -10.53
CA PHE A 122 1.33 -6.27 -9.57
C PHE A 122 0.86 -6.27 -8.13
N ILE A 123 -0.28 -5.66 -7.82
CA ILE A 123 -0.89 -5.76 -6.49
C ILE A 123 -1.28 -7.21 -6.19
N LEU A 124 -1.87 -7.94 -7.14
CA LEU A 124 -2.16 -9.37 -6.98
C LEU A 124 -0.88 -10.20 -6.82
N LEU A 125 0.21 -9.82 -7.48
CA LEU A 125 1.51 -10.45 -7.26
C LEU A 125 2.04 -10.19 -5.83
N CYS A 126 1.81 -8.99 -5.28
CA CYS A 126 2.14 -8.67 -3.89
C CYS A 126 1.34 -9.55 -2.90
N THR A 127 0.08 -9.88 -3.20
CA THR A 127 -0.69 -10.87 -2.42
C THR A 127 0.02 -12.21 -2.35
N LEU A 128 0.52 -12.70 -3.50
CA LEU A 128 1.23 -13.97 -3.55
C LEU A 128 2.51 -13.91 -2.71
N PHE A 129 3.28 -12.84 -2.84
CA PHE A 129 4.52 -12.65 -2.08
C PHE A 129 4.26 -12.52 -0.58
N GLU A 130 3.26 -11.76 -0.14
CA GLU A 130 2.86 -11.70 1.26
C GLU A 130 2.41 -13.07 1.79
N GLY A 131 1.65 -13.83 0.99
CA GLY A 131 1.27 -15.20 1.33
C GLY A 131 2.48 -16.12 1.50
N LEU A 132 3.53 -15.94 0.68
CA LEU A 132 4.79 -16.69 0.82
C LEU A 132 5.59 -16.31 2.06
N VAL A 133 5.35 -15.15 2.68
CA VAL A 133 5.92 -14.82 4.00
C VAL A 133 5.42 -15.80 5.06
N LEU A 134 4.18 -16.27 4.97
CA LEU A 134 3.59 -17.24 5.91
C LEU A 134 4.24 -18.62 5.83
N VAL A 135 5.03 -18.93 4.80
CA VAL A 135 5.85 -20.15 4.72
C VAL A 135 6.84 -20.24 5.89
N PHE A 136 7.12 -19.12 6.56
CA PHE A 136 7.80 -19.10 7.86
C PHE A 136 7.19 -20.07 8.89
N LEU A 137 5.87 -20.21 8.93
CA LEU A 137 5.14 -21.13 9.83
C LEU A 137 5.36 -22.61 9.48
N ALA A 138 5.80 -22.90 8.26
CA ALA A 138 6.17 -24.25 7.84
C ALA A 138 7.68 -24.53 8.06
N GLY A 139 8.46 -23.52 8.45
CA GLY A 139 9.89 -23.64 8.64
C GLY A 139 10.30 -24.19 9.99
N ASN A 140 11.61 -24.30 10.19
CA ASN A 140 12.21 -24.76 11.44
C ASN A 140 11.78 -23.91 12.65
N ALA A 141 11.45 -22.63 12.43
CA ALA A 141 10.92 -21.74 13.45
C ALA A 141 9.70 -22.33 14.17
N CYS A 142 8.83 -23.07 13.45
CA CYS A 142 7.55 -23.57 13.94
C CYS A 142 7.43 -25.12 13.94
N GLN A 143 8.20 -25.83 13.12
CA GLN A 143 8.15 -27.30 13.04
C GLN A 143 9.22 -28.02 13.87
N ASN A 144 10.38 -27.41 14.12
CA ASN A 144 11.41 -28.09 14.90
C ASN A 144 11.09 -28.07 16.39
N SER A 145 11.34 -29.21 17.03
CA SER A 145 11.28 -29.38 18.49
C SER A 145 12.49 -28.80 19.19
N GLU A 146 13.56 -28.47 18.47
CA GLU A 146 14.79 -27.90 19.03
C GLU A 146 15.24 -26.67 18.25
N LEU A 147 15.50 -25.58 18.97
CA LEU A 147 16.11 -24.36 18.44
C LEU A 147 17.12 -23.84 19.47
N LEU A 148 18.36 -23.59 19.04
CA LEU A 148 19.44 -23.12 19.92
C LEU A 148 19.73 -24.04 21.13
N GLY A 149 19.46 -25.34 20.98
CA GLY A 149 19.62 -26.31 22.07
C GLY A 149 18.50 -26.27 23.12
N LEU A 150 17.44 -25.50 22.88
CA LEU A 150 16.24 -25.47 23.72
C LEU A 150 15.17 -26.37 23.11
N SER A 151 14.53 -27.19 23.93
CA SER A 151 13.35 -27.97 23.54
C SER A 151 12.12 -27.06 23.51
N LEU A 152 11.55 -26.88 22.31
CA LEU A 152 10.38 -26.06 22.04
C LEU A 152 9.12 -26.92 21.96
N GLY A 153 8.02 -26.38 22.49
CA GLY A 153 6.68 -26.94 22.47
C GLY A 153 5.83 -26.40 21.33
N ALA A 154 4.55 -26.11 21.64
CA ALA A 154 3.56 -25.67 20.67
C ALA A 154 4.00 -24.37 19.97
N CYS A 155 3.58 -24.22 18.71
CA CYS A 155 3.79 -23.02 17.91
C CYS A 155 2.47 -22.27 17.79
N GLU A 156 2.45 -21.03 18.27
CA GLU A 156 1.27 -20.17 18.24
C GLU A 156 1.54 -18.95 17.35
N MET A 157 0.52 -18.54 16.60
CA MET A 157 0.60 -17.37 15.72
C MET A 157 0.35 -16.10 16.53
N GLU A 158 1.32 -15.18 16.47
CA GLU A 158 1.25 -13.90 17.13
C GLU A 158 0.75 -12.78 16.21
N TRP A 159 0.76 -11.54 16.72
CA TRP A 159 0.31 -10.36 15.99
C TRP A 159 0.94 -10.23 14.61
N GLY A 160 2.24 -10.49 14.46
CA GLY A 160 2.95 -10.39 13.18
C GLY A 160 2.36 -11.30 12.10
N ALA A 161 2.13 -12.57 12.42
CA ALA A 161 1.51 -13.52 11.49
C ALA A 161 0.06 -13.15 11.15
N LYS A 162 -0.73 -12.73 12.15
CA LYS A 162 -2.11 -12.27 11.95
C LYS A 162 -2.17 -11.03 11.04
N SER A 163 -1.24 -10.09 11.22
CA SER A 163 -1.09 -8.90 10.38
C SER A 163 -0.73 -9.26 8.94
N ALA A 164 0.19 -10.21 8.73
CA ALA A 164 0.55 -10.68 7.40
C ALA A 164 -0.63 -11.35 6.65
N ILE A 165 -1.44 -12.15 7.36
CA ILE A 165 -2.69 -12.72 6.80
C ILE A 165 -3.65 -11.60 6.40
N ALA A 166 -3.88 -10.62 7.29
CA ALA A 166 -4.75 -9.48 6.98
C ALA A 166 -4.24 -8.66 5.79
N SER A 167 -2.93 -8.39 5.74
CA SER A 167 -2.27 -7.72 4.62
C SER A 167 -2.50 -8.47 3.30
N THR A 168 -2.33 -9.79 3.31
CA THR A 168 -2.58 -10.65 2.14
C THR A 168 -4.01 -10.46 1.62
N VAL A 169 -5.00 -10.46 2.51
CA VAL A 169 -6.41 -10.24 2.12
C VAL A 169 -6.62 -8.84 1.52
N PHE A 170 -6.04 -7.80 2.13
CA PHE A 170 -6.18 -6.45 1.60
C PHE A 170 -5.50 -6.26 0.25
N TRP A 171 -4.30 -6.82 0.04
CA TRP A 171 -3.65 -6.85 -1.27
C TRP A 171 -4.54 -7.55 -2.31
N PHE A 172 -5.12 -8.69 -1.95
CA PHE A 172 -5.99 -9.44 -2.85
C PHE A 172 -7.22 -8.61 -3.27
N VAL A 173 -7.89 -7.97 -2.31
CA VAL A 173 -9.07 -7.13 -2.57
C VAL A 173 -8.69 -5.92 -3.43
N ALA A 174 -7.63 -5.19 -3.07
CA ALA A 174 -7.18 -4.02 -3.84
C ALA A 174 -6.81 -4.39 -5.28
N GLY A 175 -6.04 -5.47 -5.47
CA GLY A 175 -5.63 -5.95 -6.78
C GLY A 175 -6.83 -6.41 -7.62
N SER A 176 -7.75 -7.16 -7.03
CA SER A 176 -8.96 -7.63 -7.71
C SER A 176 -9.85 -6.46 -8.17
N LEU A 177 -10.04 -5.45 -7.33
CA LEU A 177 -10.84 -4.27 -7.69
C LEU A 177 -10.25 -3.52 -8.89
N MET A 178 -8.93 -3.44 -9.00
CA MET A 178 -8.23 -2.78 -10.10
C MET A 178 -8.16 -3.64 -11.36
N THR A 179 -7.80 -4.92 -11.24
CA THR A 179 -7.59 -5.83 -12.37
C THR A 179 -8.90 -6.19 -13.08
N PHE A 180 -9.98 -6.44 -12.32
CA PHE A 180 -11.28 -6.81 -12.89
C PHE A 180 -12.15 -5.61 -13.27
N GLU A 181 -11.61 -4.39 -13.29
CA GLU A 181 -12.33 -3.15 -13.63
C GLU A 181 -13.61 -2.90 -12.81
N ILE A 182 -13.71 -3.48 -11.61
CA ILE A 182 -14.79 -3.15 -10.67
C ILE A 182 -14.72 -1.65 -10.34
N ILE A 183 -13.50 -1.13 -10.23
CA ILE A 183 -13.20 0.29 -10.10
C ILE A 183 -12.22 0.71 -11.20
N GLY A 184 -12.74 1.43 -12.18
CA GLY A 184 -11.93 1.97 -13.29
C GLY A 184 -10.94 3.05 -12.86
N PRO A 185 -10.01 3.42 -13.76
CA PRO A 185 -9.05 4.50 -13.50
C PRO A 185 -9.75 5.85 -13.29
N PRO A 186 -9.09 6.82 -12.64
CA PRO A 186 -9.58 8.20 -12.58
C PRO A 186 -9.86 8.74 -13.99
N THR A 187 -11.09 9.16 -14.25
CA THR A 187 -11.48 9.73 -15.53
C THR A 187 -11.05 11.19 -15.61
N ARG A 188 -10.61 11.62 -16.79
CA ARG A 188 -10.35 13.03 -17.06
C ARG A 188 -11.68 13.79 -16.94
N PRO A 189 -11.74 14.91 -16.18
CA PRO A 189 -12.90 15.78 -16.24
C PRO A 189 -13.11 16.19 -17.71
N PRO A 190 -14.37 16.27 -18.18
CA PRO A 190 -14.63 16.72 -19.54
C PRO A 190 -13.96 18.09 -19.74
N PRO A 191 -13.45 18.38 -20.95
CA PRO A 191 -12.97 19.72 -21.28
C PRO A 191 -14.06 20.72 -20.88
N ARG A 192 -13.67 21.82 -20.23
CA ARG A 192 -14.63 22.91 -20.00
C ARG A 192 -15.16 23.31 -21.38
N PRO A 193 -16.49 23.48 -21.53
CA PRO A 193 -17.05 23.99 -22.78
C PRO A 193 -16.33 25.30 -23.13
N VAL A 194 -16.01 25.47 -24.41
CA VAL A 194 -15.32 26.67 -24.88
C VAL A 194 -16.33 27.82 -24.81
N GLU A 195 -16.14 28.75 -23.87
CA GLU A 195 -16.94 29.97 -23.82
C GLU A 195 -16.51 30.89 -24.97
N HIS A 196 -17.37 31.03 -25.98
CA HIS A 196 -17.16 31.99 -27.06
C HIS A 196 -17.67 33.36 -26.60
N HIS A 197 -16.74 34.24 -26.23
CA HIS A 197 -17.06 35.64 -25.94
C HIS A 197 -17.10 36.44 -27.25
N THR A 198 -18.30 36.79 -27.70
CA THR A 198 -18.46 37.72 -28.83
C THR A 198 -18.56 39.13 -28.26
N VAL A 199 -17.56 39.98 -28.56
CA VAL A 199 -17.56 41.39 -28.14
C VAL A 199 -18.15 42.22 -29.27
N THR A 200 -19.34 42.79 -29.04
CA THR A 200 -19.99 43.69 -30.01
C THR A 200 -19.63 45.13 -29.64
N TYR A 201 -18.95 45.84 -30.55
CA TYR A 201 -18.62 47.26 -30.38
C TYR A 201 -19.67 48.12 -31.08
N THR A 202 -20.42 48.93 -30.33
CA THR A 202 -21.36 49.89 -30.91
C THR A 202 -20.68 51.27 -30.95
N LYS A 203 -20.41 51.77 -32.17
CA LYS A 203 -19.84 53.11 -32.37
C LYS A 203 -20.98 54.14 -32.48
N ALA A 204 -21.22 54.92 -31.43
CA ALA A 204 -22.09 56.09 -31.52
C ALA A 204 -21.33 57.23 -32.20
N SER A 205 -21.85 57.75 -33.32
CA SER A 205 -21.31 58.93 -33.99
C SER A 205 -22.19 60.11 -33.60
N ASP A 206 -21.64 61.02 -32.79
CA ASP A 206 -22.32 62.27 -32.48
C ASP A 206 -22.23 63.20 -33.70
N VAL A 207 -23.36 63.82 -34.08
CA VAL A 207 -23.47 64.61 -35.31
C VAL A 207 -22.84 66.00 -35.16
N GLU A 208 -22.54 66.42 -33.93
CA GLU A 208 -22.00 67.74 -33.61
C GLU A 208 -20.59 67.67 -33.00
N GLY A 209 -19.59 67.24 -33.77
CA GLY A 209 -18.17 67.58 -33.53
C GLY A 209 -17.52 67.13 -32.21
N GLY A 210 -18.15 66.27 -31.41
CA GLY A 210 -17.69 65.84 -30.08
C GLY A 210 -17.35 64.35 -30.01
N THR A 211 -16.32 64.05 -29.22
CA THR A 211 -15.77 62.73 -28.80
C THR A 211 -16.64 61.49 -29.02
N THR A 212 -16.07 60.47 -29.67
CA THR A 212 -16.67 59.13 -29.85
C THR A 212 -16.60 58.31 -28.55
N ILE A 213 -17.76 57.99 -27.97
CA ILE A 213 -17.87 57.03 -26.86
C ILE A 213 -18.13 55.65 -27.47
N VAL A 214 -17.23 54.71 -27.23
CA VAL A 214 -17.39 53.30 -27.64
C VAL A 214 -17.91 52.52 -26.44
N THR A 215 -19.17 52.09 -26.50
CA THR A 215 -19.75 51.21 -25.49
C THR A 215 -19.67 49.77 -26.00
N GLY A 216 -18.87 48.93 -25.34
CA GLY A 216 -18.80 47.50 -25.64
C GLY A 216 -19.85 46.72 -24.85
N GLN A 217 -20.66 45.90 -25.54
CA GLN A 217 -21.48 44.88 -24.90
C GLN A 217 -20.84 43.51 -25.13
N THR A 218 -20.55 42.80 -24.04
CA THR A 218 -20.03 41.44 -24.08
C THR A 218 -21.21 40.48 -24.08
N VAL A 219 -21.44 39.77 -25.19
CA VAL A 219 -22.42 38.67 -25.23
C VAL A 219 -21.64 37.37 -25.12
N VAL A 220 -21.90 36.61 -24.06
CA VAL A 220 -21.32 35.29 -23.86
C VAL A 220 -22.26 34.28 -24.51
N THR A 221 -21.80 33.65 -25.59
CA THR A 221 -22.55 32.57 -26.24
C THR A 221 -21.87 31.26 -25.86
N THR A 222 -22.55 30.43 -25.09
CA THR A 222 -22.13 29.04 -24.84
C THR A 222 -22.63 28.19 -26.00
N GLU A 223 -21.71 27.72 -26.85
CA GLU A 223 -22.03 26.76 -27.88
C GLU A 223 -21.79 25.35 -27.30
N ASP A 224 -22.87 24.57 -27.18
CA ASP A 224 -22.76 23.17 -26.80
C ASP A 224 -22.12 22.41 -27.98
N LEU A 225 -20.87 21.97 -27.79
CA LEU A 225 -20.20 21.10 -28.77
C LEU A 225 -21.00 19.80 -28.93
N PRO A 226 -21.31 19.36 -30.16
CA PRO A 226 -22.05 18.13 -30.43
C PRO A 226 -21.29 16.86 -30.03
#